data_AF-A0A356T7B8-F1
#
_entry.id   AF-A0A356T7B8-F1
#
_cell.length_a   1.000
_cell.length_b   1.000
_cell.length_c   1.000
_cell.angle_alpha   90.00
_cell.angle_beta   90.00
_cell.angle_gamma   90.00
#
_symmetry.space_group_name_H-M   'P 1'
#
loop_
_entity.id
_entity.type
_entity.pdbx_description
1 polymer ?
#
loop_
_entity_poly.entity_id
_entity_poly.type
_entity_poly.pdbx_seq_one_letter_code
_entity_poly.pdbx_strand_id
1 'polypeptide(L)'
;MTRLRFQGKGGDAVASGRMARRQKKARTARVPAAERRQQLIAEASRILGEEGLEKLQISALAERAGVSRPLVYRQFPTRQALTRAILEDFTSAIDARFHQALLRTLPAADL
;
A
#
# COMPACT_ATOMS: atom_id res chain seq x y z
N MET A 1 -5.93 33.50 60.30
CA MET A 1 -6.66 34.13 59.18
C MET A 1 -5.71 34.17 57.98
N THR A 2 -5.82 33.23 57.03
CA THR A 2 -6.40 33.48 55.68
C THR A 2 -5.27 33.87 54.69
N ARG A 3 -4.95 33.21 53.56
CA ARG A 3 -5.60 32.20 52.71
C ARG A 3 -4.56 31.57 51.77
N LEU A 4 -4.78 30.31 51.36
CA LEU A 4 -4.20 29.63 50.19
C LEU A 4 -4.46 30.36 48.86
N ARG A 5 -3.53 30.24 47.89
CA ARG A 5 -3.73 30.11 46.42
C ARG A 5 -2.42 29.51 45.86
N PHE A 6 -2.30 28.29 45.33
CA PHE A 6 -2.95 27.54 44.23
C PHE A 6 -3.04 28.24 42.87
N GLN A 7 -2.30 27.64 41.92
CA GLN A 7 -2.62 27.38 40.49
C GLN A 7 -2.01 28.23 39.37
N GLY A 8 -1.42 27.53 38.38
CA GLY A 8 -1.08 28.10 37.07
C GLY A 8 -0.07 27.35 36.20
N LYS A 9 -0.02 26.01 36.20
CA LYS A 9 0.78 25.19 35.25
C LYS A 9 -0.20 24.48 34.29
N GLY A 10 0.02 24.55 32.96
CA GLY A 10 -0.55 23.54 32.04
C GLY A 10 -1.12 23.94 30.68
N GLY A 11 -0.78 25.09 30.09
CA GLY A 11 -1.35 25.52 28.79
C GLY A 11 -0.71 24.88 27.54
N ASP A 12 0.61 24.68 27.53
CA ASP A 12 1.35 24.56 26.26
C ASP A 12 1.60 23.12 25.80
N ALA A 13 1.59 22.15 26.73
CA ALA A 13 1.83 20.74 26.41
C ALA A 13 0.63 20.08 25.69
N VAL A 14 -0.59 20.58 25.91
CA VAL A 14 -1.82 19.98 25.38
C VAL A 14 -2.07 20.39 23.91
N ALA A 15 -1.59 21.56 23.50
CA ALA A 15 -1.69 22.06 22.13
C ALA A 15 -0.75 21.32 21.16
N SER A 16 0.49 21.06 21.60
CA SER A 16 1.50 20.34 20.81
C SER A 16 1.09 18.89 20.52
N GLY A 17 0.48 18.20 21.51
CA GLY A 17 0.00 16.82 21.35
C GLY A 17 -1.15 16.67 20.34
N ARG A 18 -2.07 17.65 20.25
CA ARG A 18 -3.17 17.61 19.27
C ARG A 18 -2.70 17.93 17.85
N MET A 19 -1.74 18.83 17.68
CA MET A 19 -1.19 19.15 16.35
C MET A 19 -0.36 17.99 15.78
N ALA A 20 0.50 17.34 16.57
CA ALA A 20 1.25 16.17 16.13
C ALA A 20 0.33 14.99 15.78
N ARG A 21 -0.76 14.79 16.53
CA ARG A 21 -1.75 13.73 16.25
C ARG A 21 -2.60 14.03 15.01
N ARG A 22 -2.89 15.30 14.74
CA ARG A 22 -3.63 15.77 13.56
C ARG A 22 -2.76 15.76 12.29
N GLN A 23 -1.46 16.05 12.39
CA GLN A 23 -0.48 15.84 11.31
C GLN A 23 -0.24 14.36 11.01
N LYS A 24 -0.15 13.48 12.03
CA LYS A 24 -0.13 12.01 11.80
C LYS A 24 -1.40 11.53 11.08
N LYS A 25 -2.56 12.09 11.43
CA LYS A 25 -3.87 11.76 10.81
C LYS A 25 -4.00 12.31 9.38
N ALA A 26 -3.37 13.45 9.07
CA ALA A 26 -3.34 14.05 7.74
C ALA A 26 -2.33 13.37 6.79
N ARG A 27 -1.22 12.82 7.32
CA ARG A 27 -0.30 11.93 6.56
C ARG A 27 -0.90 10.55 6.29
N THR A 28 -2.03 10.23 6.93
CA THR A 28 -2.93 9.13 6.56
C THR A 28 -4.07 9.64 5.68
N ALA A 29 -3.77 10.51 4.71
CA ALA A 29 -4.60 10.59 3.51
C ALA A 29 -4.75 9.14 3.01
N ARG A 30 -5.93 8.58 3.23
CA ARG A 30 -6.23 7.18 3.00
C ARG A 30 -6.08 6.97 1.50
N VAL A 31 -4.94 6.40 1.10
CA VAL A 31 -4.84 5.72 -0.19
C VAL A 31 -6.05 4.78 -0.22
N PRO A 32 -6.98 4.95 -1.19
CA PRO A 32 -8.13 4.07 -1.35
C PRO A 32 -7.68 2.61 -1.31
N ALA A 33 -8.50 1.73 -0.72
CA ALA A 33 -8.11 0.34 -0.51
C ALA A 33 -7.68 -0.36 -1.83
N ALA A 34 -8.30 0.01 -2.96
CA ALA A 34 -7.95 -0.48 -4.29
C ALA A 34 -6.53 -0.06 -4.72
N GLU A 35 -6.17 1.21 -4.57
CA GLU A 35 -4.81 1.71 -4.86
C GLU A 35 -3.77 1.02 -3.96
N ARG A 36 -4.12 0.75 -2.70
CA ARG A 36 -3.23 0.02 -1.79
C ARG A 36 -3.02 -1.42 -2.24
N ARG A 37 -4.09 -2.12 -2.66
CA ARG A 37 -3.99 -3.50 -3.14
C ARG A 37 -3.10 -3.59 -4.38
N GLN A 38 -3.28 -2.69 -5.34
CA GLN A 38 -2.42 -2.62 -6.53
C GLN A 38 -0.96 -2.32 -6.20
N GLN A 39 -0.68 -1.39 -5.26
CA GLN A 39 0.68 -1.12 -4.82
C GLN A 39 1.37 -2.36 -4.24
N LEU A 40 0.66 -3.15 -3.43
CA LEU A 40 1.20 -4.39 -2.88
C LEU A 40 1.44 -5.45 -3.96
N ILE A 41 0.56 -5.53 -4.98
CA ILE A 41 0.76 -6.44 -6.11
C ILE A 41 2.01 -6.04 -6.91
N ALA A 42 2.14 -4.76 -7.25
CA ALA A 42 3.29 -4.25 -7.98
C ALA A 42 4.61 -4.56 -7.25
N GLU A 43 4.64 -4.38 -5.93
CA GLU A 43 5.84 -4.63 -5.14
C GLU A 43 6.14 -6.12 -4.95
N ALA A 44 5.10 -6.94 -4.81
CA ALA A 44 5.24 -8.38 -4.81
C ALA A 44 5.77 -8.92 -6.15
N SER A 45 5.30 -8.37 -7.27
CA SER A 45 5.78 -8.70 -8.61
C SER A 45 7.26 -8.33 -8.79
N ARG A 46 7.72 -7.21 -8.21
CA ARG A 46 9.15 -6.85 -8.20
C ARG A 46 10.00 -7.83 -7.41
N ILE A 47 9.61 -8.16 -6.18
CA ILE A 47 10.31 -9.16 -5.36
C ILE A 47 10.41 -10.48 -6.12
N LEU A 48 9.31 -10.93 -6.72
CA LEU A 48 9.27 -12.17 -7.49
C LEU A 48 10.21 -12.14 -8.70
N GLY A 49 10.24 -11.03 -9.44
CA GLY A 49 11.08 -10.87 -10.63
C GLY A 49 12.57 -10.70 -10.34
N GLU A 50 12.92 -10.09 -9.21
CA GLU A 50 14.31 -9.78 -8.84
C GLU A 50 14.95 -10.88 -7.98
N GLU A 51 14.18 -11.48 -7.07
CA GLU A 51 14.69 -12.33 -6.00
C GLU A 51 14.07 -13.74 -5.98
N GLY A 52 13.06 -13.98 -6.82
CA GLY A 52 12.37 -15.26 -6.93
C GLY A 52 11.30 -15.52 -5.86
N LEU A 53 10.61 -16.66 -6.00
CA LEU A 53 9.42 -16.98 -5.21
C LEU A 53 9.71 -17.20 -3.72
N GLU A 54 10.89 -17.70 -3.38
CA GLU A 54 11.30 -17.97 -2.00
C GLU A 54 11.41 -16.69 -1.16
N LYS A 55 11.73 -15.57 -1.81
CA LYS A 55 11.89 -14.25 -1.17
C LYS A 55 10.57 -13.50 -1.05
N LEU A 56 9.51 -13.96 -1.73
CA LEU A 56 8.16 -13.41 -1.59
C LEU A 56 7.51 -13.85 -0.26
N GLN A 57 7.86 -13.12 0.79
CA GLN A 57 7.30 -13.27 2.14
C GLN A 57 6.50 -12.04 2.55
N ILE A 58 5.50 -12.23 3.43
CA ILE A 58 4.67 -11.14 3.95
C ILE A 58 5.51 -10.08 4.68
N SER A 59 6.59 -10.48 5.37
CA SER A 59 7.57 -9.55 5.97
C SER A 59 8.23 -8.68 4.92
N ALA A 60 8.85 -9.31 3.92
CA ALA A 60 9.59 -8.63 2.88
C ALA A 60 8.69 -7.68 2.10
N LEU A 61 7.48 -8.14 1.74
CA LEU A 61 6.49 -7.31 1.06
C LEU A 61 6.04 -6.12 1.91
N ALA A 62 5.74 -6.33 3.20
CA ALA A 62 5.33 -5.25 4.09
C ALA A 62 6.43 -4.20 4.26
N GLU A 63 7.68 -4.64 4.41
CA GLU A 63 8.85 -3.79 4.54
C GLU A 63 9.09 -2.96 3.27
N ARG A 64 9.17 -3.61 2.11
CA ARG A 64 9.37 -2.94 0.81
C ARG A 64 8.25 -1.95 0.48
N ALA A 65 7.00 -2.31 0.77
CA ALA A 65 5.86 -1.42 0.53
C ALA A 65 5.68 -0.33 1.61
N GLY A 66 6.48 -0.32 2.68
CA GLY A 66 6.37 0.65 3.77
C GLY A 66 5.06 0.56 4.54
N VAL A 67 4.52 -0.65 4.71
CA VAL A 67 3.24 -0.90 5.38
C VAL A 67 3.37 -1.90 6.53
N SER A 68 2.34 -2.01 7.37
CA SER A 68 2.32 -3.01 8.44
C SER A 68 1.92 -4.40 7.91
N ARG A 69 2.47 -5.47 8.50
CA ARG A 69 2.08 -6.85 8.18
C ARG A 69 0.56 -7.11 8.29
N PRO A 70 -0.16 -6.61 9.33
CA PRO A 70 -1.62 -6.75 9.39
C PRO A 70 -2.35 -6.12 8.21
N LEU A 71 -1.82 -5.05 7.61
CA LEU A 71 -2.41 -4.44 6.42
C LEU A 71 -2.30 -5.39 5.22
N VAL A 72 -1.15 -6.04 5.05
CA VAL A 72 -0.93 -7.03 3.98
C VAL A 72 -1.90 -8.21 4.16
N TYR A 73 -2.02 -8.75 5.37
CA TYR A 73 -2.99 -9.82 5.67
C TYR A 73 -4.45 -9.40 5.41
N ARG A 74 -4.80 -8.13 5.65
CA ARG A 74 -6.13 -7.61 5.33
C ARG A 74 -6.40 -7.57 3.82
N GLN A 75 -5.38 -7.33 3.01
CA GLN A 75 -5.52 -7.33 1.53
C GLN A 75 -5.45 -8.75 0.95
N PHE A 76 -4.61 -9.60 1.55
CA PHE A 76 -4.37 -10.97 1.11
C PHE A 76 -4.44 -11.91 2.33
N PRO A 77 -5.63 -12.44 2.65
CA PRO A 77 -5.82 -13.27 3.84
C PRO A 77 -5.00 -14.56 3.81
N THR A 78 -4.64 -15.06 2.63
CA THR A 78 -3.86 -16.29 2.45
C THR A 78 -2.70 -16.06 1.46
N ARG A 79 -1.66 -16.90 1.56
CA ARG A 79 -0.56 -16.90 0.57
C ARG A 79 -1.09 -17.15 -0.85
N GLN A 80 -2.06 -18.05 -1.01
CA GLN A 80 -2.73 -18.30 -2.29
C GLN A 80 -3.45 -17.05 -2.83
N ALA A 81 -4.08 -16.24 -1.96
CA ALA A 81 -4.74 -15.01 -2.40
C ALA A 81 -3.73 -13.98 -2.94
N LEU A 82 -2.55 -13.86 -2.30
CA LEU A 82 -1.46 -13.03 -2.80
C LEU A 82 -0.93 -13.56 -4.13
N THR A 83 -0.59 -14.84 -4.21
CA THR A 83 -0.06 -15.46 -5.44
C THR A 83 -1.05 -15.36 -6.60
N ARG A 84 -2.35 -15.61 -6.34
CA ARG A 84 -3.40 -15.44 -7.35
C ARG A 84 -3.47 -14.00 -7.86
N ALA A 85 -3.43 -13.01 -6.96
CA ALA A 85 -3.47 -11.61 -7.36
C ALA A 85 -2.28 -11.20 -8.22
N ILE A 86 -1.08 -11.73 -7.94
CA ILE A 86 0.12 -11.51 -8.75
C ILE A 86 -0.05 -12.15 -10.14
N LEU A 87 -0.56 -13.38 -10.21
CA LEU A 87 -0.79 -14.07 -11.47
C LEU A 87 -1.84 -13.35 -12.33
N GLU A 88 -2.96 -12.92 -11.73
CA GLU A 88 -4.00 -12.15 -12.41
C GLU A 88 -3.44 -10.85 -13.02
N ASP A 89 -2.64 -10.11 -12.25
CA ASP A 89 -1.98 -8.89 -12.71
C ASP A 89 -1.00 -9.16 -13.86
N PHE A 90 -0.20 -10.23 -13.74
CA PHE A 90 0.72 -10.64 -14.79
C PHE A 90 -0.01 -11.04 -16.08
N THR A 91 -1.08 -11.83 -15.97
CA THR A 91 -1.89 -12.23 -17.14
C THR A 91 -2.55 -11.04 -17.82
N SER A 92 -3.08 -10.10 -17.03
CA SER A 92 -3.67 -8.86 -17.54
C SER A 92 -2.64 -7.99 -18.28
N ALA A 93 -1.42 -7.89 -17.73
CA ALA A 93 -0.33 -7.16 -18.38
C ALA A 93 0.11 -7.81 -19.69
N ILE A 94 0.17 -9.14 -19.76
CA ILE A 94 0.46 -9.88 -21.00
C ILE A 94 -0.64 -9.63 -22.03
N ASP A 95 -1.90 -9.80 -21.64
CA ASP A 95 -3.05 -9.65 -22.53
C ASP A 95 -3.10 -8.25 -23.14
N ALA A 96 -2.90 -7.22 -22.31
CA ALA A 96 -2.82 -5.82 -22.77
C ALA A 96 -1.67 -5.59 -23.77
N ARG A 97 -0.48 -6.15 -23.51
CA ARG A 97 0.67 -6.02 -24.43
C ARG A 97 0.44 -6.77 -25.73
N PHE A 98 -0.14 -7.96 -25.66
CA PHE A 98 -0.46 -8.76 -26.84
C PHE A 98 -1.50 -8.05 -27.71
N HIS A 99 -2.58 -7.55 -27.10
CA HIS A 99 -3.59 -6.75 -27.79
C HIS A 99 -2.99 -5.50 -28.45
N GLN A 100 -2.12 -4.77 -27.76
CA GLN A 100 -1.40 -3.63 -28.35
C GLN A 100 -0.51 -4.03 -29.52
N ALA A 101 0.18 -5.17 -29.44
CA ALA A 101 1.02 -5.68 -30.52
C ALA A 101 0.19 -6.09 -31.74
N LEU A 102 -0.94 -6.77 -31.53
CA LEU A 102 -1.88 -7.13 -32.59
C LEU A 102 -2.38 -5.89 -33.33
N LEU A 103 -2.83 -4.86 -32.61
CA LEU A 103 -3.33 -3.60 -33.21
C LEU A 103 -2.26 -2.80 -33.96
N ARG A 104 -0.98 -2.95 -33.61
CA ARG A 104 0.13 -2.31 -34.34
C ARG A 104 0.54 -3.09 -35.59
N THR A 105 0.42 -4.41 -35.55
CA THR A 105 0.95 -5.31 -36.58
C THR A 105 -0.08 -5.60 -37.66
N LEU A 106 -1.35 -5.69 -37.30
CA LEU A 106 -2.44 -5.61 -38.25
C LEU A 106 -2.63 -4.12 -38.55
N PRO A 107 -2.19 -3.60 -39.71
CA PRO A 107 -2.85 -2.39 -40.21
C PRO A 107 -4.35 -2.70 -40.21
N ALA A 108 -5.20 -1.71 -40.01
CA ALA A 108 -6.62 -1.87 -40.30
C ALA A 108 -6.72 -2.36 -41.75
N ALA A 109 -6.73 -3.68 -41.93
CA ALA A 109 -6.88 -4.31 -43.21
C ALA A 109 -8.35 -4.11 -43.46
N ASP A 110 -8.63 -3.03 -44.18
CA ASP A 110 -9.80 -2.77 -44.98
C ASP A 110 -10.73 -4.00 -45.01
N LEU A 111 -11.73 -3.98 -44.12
CA LEU A 111 -12.91 -4.84 -44.14
C LEU A 111 -14.13 -3.93 -44.04
#